data_AF-A0A1M7RA60-F1
#
_entry.id   AF-A0A1M7RA60-F1
#
_cell.length_a   1.000
_cell.length_b   1.000
_cell.length_c   1.000
_cell.angle_alpha   90.00
_cell.angle_beta   90.00
_cell.angle_gamma   90.00
#
_symmetry.space_group_name_H-M   'P 1'
#
loop_
_entity.id
_entity.type
_entity.pdbx_description
1 polymer ?
#
loop_
_entity_poly.entity_id
_entity_poly.type
_entity_poly.pdbx_seq_one_letter_code
_entity_poly.pdbx_strand_id
1 'polypeptide(L)' 'MLTTALDAGVSPETLRKIESGRVATPAFSTIAAIADVLGLSLDALWTEVNRSADVAGSDHRAGERLVS' A
#
# COMPACT_ATOMS: atom_id res chain seq x y z
N MET A 1 15.14 -3.20 1.49
CA MET A 1 14.82 -1.78 1.80
C MET A 1 15.83 -0.80 1.23
N LEU A 2 17.11 -0.79 1.64
CA LEU A 2 18.09 0.17 1.10
C LEU A 2 18.25 0.05 -0.42
N THR A 3 18.51 -1.16 -0.93
CA THR A 3 18.65 -1.43 -2.37
C THR A 3 17.37 -1.08 -3.12
N THR A 4 16.23 -1.60 -2.67
CA THR A 4 14.90 -1.30 -3.23
C THR A 4 14.64 0.20 -3.37
N ALA A 5 14.95 0.98 -2.33
CA ALA A 5 14.74 2.43 -2.34
C ALA A 5 15.63 3.10 -3.39
N LEU A 6 16.92 2.76 -3.42
CA LEU A 6 17.87 3.33 -4.37
C LEU A 6 17.53 2.96 -5.81
N ASP A 7 17.19 1.69 -6.06
CA ASP A 7 16.78 1.20 -7.38
C ASP A 7 15.48 1.87 -7.86
N ALA A 8 14.58 2.20 -6.94
CA ALA A 8 13.32 2.90 -7.22
C ALA A 8 13.49 4.44 -7.28
N GLY A 9 14.72 4.96 -7.13
CA GLY A 9 14.98 6.40 -7.18
C GLY A 9 14.43 7.20 -5.99
N VAL A 10 14.21 6.55 -4.84
CA VAL A 10 13.74 7.20 -3.61
C VAL A 10 14.72 7.04 -2.46
N SER A 11 14.69 7.97 -1.51
CA SER A 11 15.50 7.81 -0.30
C SER A 11 14.99 6.63 0.56
N PRO A 12 15.86 5.88 1.26
CA PRO A 12 15.43 4.83 2.19
C PRO A 12 14.49 5.34 3.28
N GLU A 13 14.66 6.59 3.71
CA GLU A 13 13.78 7.24 4.67
C GLU A 13 12.41 7.56 4.07
N THR A 14 12.34 7.93 2.79
CA THR A 14 11.06 8.08 2.07
C THR A 14 10.33 6.75 2.01
N LEU A 15 11.01 5.66 1.64
CA LEU A 15 10.40 4.34 1.60
C LEU A 15 9.87 3.91 2.97
N ARG A 16 10.63 4.14 4.05
CA ARG A 16 10.17 3.92 5.44
C ARG A 16 8.91 4.71 5.80
N LYS A 17 8.83 5.97 5.36
CA LYS A 17 7.63 6.79 5.60
C LYS A 17 6.42 6.27 4.84
N ILE A 18 6.61 5.76 3.62
CA ILE A 18 5.54 5.14 2.83
C ILE A 18 5.03 3.88 3.55
N GLU A 19 5.93 2.97 3.95
CA GLU A 19 5.57 1.73 4.64
C GLU A 19 4.85 1.97 5.98
N SER A 20 5.26 3.00 6.71
CA SER A 20 4.62 3.37 7.99
C SER A 20 3.35 4.21 7.83
N GLY A 21 2.92 4.49 6.60
CA GLY A 21 1.74 5.33 6.32
C GLY A 21 1.93 6.81 6.65
N ARG A 22 3.18 7.26 6.89
CA ARG A 22 3.54 8.66 7.20
C ARG A 22 3.68 9.54 5.96
N VAL A 23 3.39 9.00 4.79
CA VAL A 23 3.18 9.76 3.55
C VAL A 23 1.71 9.63 3.18
N ALA A 24 0.94 10.68 3.42
CA ALA A 24 -0.51 10.65 3.20
C ALA A 24 -0.87 10.46 1.71
N THR A 25 -0.08 11.04 0.81
CA THR A 25 -0.32 11.00 -0.64
C THR A 25 1.01 10.86 -1.40
N PRO A 26 1.61 9.66 -1.42
CA PRO A 26 2.79 9.42 -2.25
C PRO A 26 2.42 9.64 -3.73
N ALA A 27 3.34 10.19 -4.51
CA ALA A 27 3.12 10.34 -5.94
C ALA A 27 2.93 8.96 -6.60
N PHE A 28 2.00 8.85 -7.55
CA PHE A 28 1.74 7.59 -8.24
C PHE A 28 3.01 7.03 -8.91
N SER A 29 3.83 7.90 -9.52
CA SER A 29 5.11 7.53 -10.11
C SER A 29 6.07 6.88 -9.11
N THR A 30 6.06 7.32 -7.84
CA THR A 30 6.84 6.69 -6.77
C THR A 30 6.38 5.27 -6.50
N ILE A 31 5.06 5.05 -6.44
CA ILE A 31 4.49 3.71 -6.23
C ILE A 31 4.80 2.79 -7.41
N ALA A 32 4.68 3.31 -8.65
CA ALA A 32 5.01 2.57 -9.86
C ALA A 32 6.48 2.14 -9.92
N ALA A 33 7.42 3.03 -9.57
CA ALA A 33 8.85 2.72 -9.54
C ALA A 33 9.19 1.64 -8.49
N ILE A 34 8.59 1.72 -7.30
CA ILE A 34 8.79 0.70 -6.26
C ILE A 34 8.23 -0.65 -6.71
N ALA A 35 7.04 -0.67 -7.33
CA ALA A 35 6.42 -1.89 -7.83
C ALA A 35 7.28 -2.56 -8.91
N ASP A 36 7.82 -1.79 -9.85
CA ASP A 36 8.72 -2.27 -10.92
C ASP A 36 9.97 -2.96 -10.35
N VAL A 37 10.65 -2.31 -9.41
CA VAL A 37 11.84 -2.88 -8.73
C VAL A 37 11.52 -4.18 -7.98
N LEU A 38 10.31 -4.30 -7.43
CA LEU A 38 9.86 -5.49 -6.73
C LEU A 38 9.30 -6.58 -7.66
N GLY A 39 9.21 -6.32 -8.98
CA GLY A 39 8.60 -7.23 -9.95
C GLY A 39 7.10 -7.42 -9.73
N LEU A 40 6.42 -6.42 -9.16
CA LEU A 40 4.99 -6.45 -8.86
C LEU A 40 4.19 -5.71 -9.94
N SER A 41 3.13 -6.35 -10.42
CA SER A 41 2.14 -5.66 -11.25
C SER A 41 1.32 -4.67 -10.42
N LEU A 42 1.09 -3.47 -10.97
CA LEU A 42 0.21 -2.47 -10.37
C LEU A 42 -1.24 -2.97 -10.24
N ASP A 43 -1.71 -3.81 -11.17
CA ASP A 43 -3.04 -4.42 -11.08
C ASP A 43 -3.13 -5.39 -9.89
N ALA A 44 -2.07 -6.16 -9.66
CA ALA A 44 -1.99 -7.08 -8.52
C ALA A 44 -1.96 -6.30 -7.20
N LEU A 45 -1.17 -5.24 -7.14
CA LEU A 45 -1.09 -4.35 -5.98
C LEU A 45 -2.44 -3.70 -5.68
N TRP A 46 -3.13 -3.18 -6.70
CA TRP A 46 -4.47 -2.60 -6.57
C TRP A 46 -5.48 -3.63 -6.05
N THR A 47 -5.47 -4.84 -6.61
CA THR A 47 -6.37 -5.93 -6.21
C THR A 47 -6.19 -6.28 -4.73
N GLU A 48 -4.95 -6.35 -4.24
CA GLU A 48 -4.66 -6.69 -2.85
C GLU A 48 -5.08 -5.58 -1.87
N VAL A 49 -4.85 -4.31 -2.23
CA VAL A 49 -5.29 -3.15 -1.44
C VAL A 49 -6.82 -3.14 -1.31
N ASN A 50 -7.53 -3.39 -2.41
CA ASN A 50 -8.99 -3.41 -2.40
C ASN A 50 -9.56 -4.61 -1.63
N ARG A 51 -8.91 -5.78 -1.66
CA ARG A 51 -9.28 -6.94 -0.83
C ARG A 51 -9.16 -6.62 0.65
N SER A 52 -8.07 -5.98 1.06
CA SER A 52 -7.83 -5.60 2.46
C SER A 52 -8.90 -4.61 2.97
N ALA A 53 -9.36 -3.70 2.11
CA ALA A 53 -10.45 -2.78 2.43
C ALA A 53 -11.80 -3.49 2.61
N ASP A 54 -12.08 -4.52 1.81
CA ASP A 54 -13.32 -5.30 1.90
C ASP A 54 -13.38 -6.12 3.20
N VAL A 55 -12.27 -6.74 3.61
CA VAL A 55 -12.16 -7.45 4.90
C VAL A 55 -12.39 -6.48 6.06
N ALA A 56 -11.74 -5.31 6.06
CA ALA A 56 -11.93 -4.29 7.10
C ALA A 56 -13.38 -3.75 7.15
N GLY A 57 -14.05 -3.63 6.00
CA GLY A 57 -15.46 -3.23 5.91
C GLY A 57 -16.44 -4.32 6.38
N SER A 58 -16.08 -5.59 6.20
CA SER A 58 -16.90 -6.75 6.61
C SER A 58 -16.97 -6.91 8.13
N ASP A 59 -15.87 -6.67 8.84
CA ASP A 59 -15.83 -6.66 10.30
C ASP A 59 -16.69 -5.53 10.89
N HIS A 60 -16.73 -4.38 10.22
CA HIS A 60 -17.56 -3.24 10.64
C HIS A 60 -19.07 -3.55 10.53
N ARG A 61 -19.51 -4.17 9.44
CA ARG A 61 -20.93 -4.54 9.26
C ARG A 61 -21.41 -5.68 10.15
N ALA A 62 -20.53 -6.59 10.54
CA ALA A 62 -20.88 -7.68 11.47
C ALA A 62 -21.26 -7.15 12.86
N GLY A 63 -20.59 -6.08 13.33
CA GLY A 63 -20.91 -5.41 14.59
C GLY A 63 -22.26 -4.69 14.59
N GLU A 64 -22.67 -4.09 13.47
CA GLU A 64 -23.95 -3.37 13.36
C GLU A 64 -25.18 -4.31 13.32
N ARG A 65 -25.02 -5.57 12.92
CA ARG A 65 -26.15 -6.51 12.83
C ARG A 65 -26.53 -7.19 14.16
N LEU A 66 -25.74 -7.00 15.22
CA LEU A 66 -26.02 -7.57 16.55
C LEU A 66 -26.83 -6.61 17.45
N VAL A 67 -27.16 -5.42 16.97
CA VAL A 67 -27.94 -4.38 17.68
C VAL A 67 -29.37 -4.23 17.14
N SER A 68 -29.95 -5.27 16.55
CA SER A 68 -31.39 -5.35 16.18
C SER A 68 -32.01 -6.64 16.69
#